data_AF-A0A3D5DCB0-F1
#
_entry.id   AF-A0A3D5DCB0-F1
#
_cell.length_a   1.000
_cell.length_b   1.000
_cell.length_c   1.000
_cell.angle_alpha   90.00
_cell.angle_beta   90.00
_cell.angle_gamma   90.00
#
_symmetry.space_group_name_H-M   'P 1'
#
loop_
_entity.id
_entity.type
_entity.pdbx_description
1 polymer ?
#
loop_
_entity_poly.entity_id
_entity_poly.type
_entity_poly.pdbx_seq_one_letter_code
_entity_poly.pdbx_strand_id
1 'polypeptide(L)'
;MQRWLMKSEPTEFSIDDLKASSKQTNMWDGVRNYQARNMIRDQVKKGDLVFFYHSACAEPGIVGIMQVVKEAYPDPTAFNPSEKYF
;
A
#
# COMPACT_ATOMS: atom_id res chain seq x y z
N MET A 1 9.70 7.06 -14.60
CA MET A 1 9.23 7.31 -13.23
C MET A 1 7.74 7.54 -13.31
N GLN A 2 6.95 6.54 -12.91
CA GLN A 2 5.49 6.63 -12.91
C GLN A 2 5.01 7.20 -11.57
N ARG A 3 3.75 7.62 -11.53
CA ARG A 3 3.09 8.09 -10.32
C ARG A 3 1.85 7.25 -10.06
N TRP A 4 1.67 6.86 -8.81
CA TRP A 4 0.59 5.97 -8.39
C TRP A 4 -0.26 6.65 -7.31
N LEU A 5 -1.44 6.10 -7.07
CA LEU A 5 -2.26 6.43 -5.91
C LEU A 5 -2.68 5.11 -5.28
N MET A 6 -2.38 4.94 -4.00
CA MET A 6 -2.73 3.74 -3.24
C MET A 6 -3.61 4.16 -2.06
N LYS A 7 -4.65 3.37 -1.81
CA LYS A 7 -5.68 3.68 -0.82
C LYS A 7 -5.50 2.80 0.41
N SER A 8 -5.59 3.41 1.59
CA SER A 8 -5.63 2.71 2.86
C SER A 8 -6.65 3.37 3.78
N GLU A 9 -7.34 2.59 4.60
CA GLU A 9 -8.23 3.12 5.63
C GLU A 9 -7.36 3.56 6.83
N PRO A 10 -7.50 4.81 7.32
CA PRO A 10 -6.64 5.31 8.39
C PRO A 10 -6.79 4.55 9.71
N THR A 11 -7.92 3.85 9.92
CA THR A 11 -8.14 2.98 11.09
C THR A 11 -7.43 1.64 11.00
N GLU A 12 -6.98 1.25 9.81
CA GLU A 12 -6.24 0.02 9.58
C GLU A 12 -4.74 0.30 9.40
N PHE A 13 -4.40 1.25 8.54
CA PHE A 13 -3.03 1.70 8.34
C PHE A 13 -2.99 3.13 7.80
N SER A 14 -2.59 4.08 8.63
CA SER A 14 -2.49 5.50 8.29
C SER A 14 -1.11 5.89 7.78
N ILE A 15 -0.97 7.14 7.31
CA ILE A 15 0.34 7.67 6.92
C ILE A 15 1.24 7.89 8.15
N ASP A 16 0.65 8.13 9.32
CA ASP A 16 1.38 8.26 10.57
C ASP A 16 1.90 6.89 11.06
N ASP A 17 1.15 5.81 10.82
CA ASP A 17 1.63 4.44 11.06
C ASP A 17 2.80 4.08 10.15
N LEU A 18 2.74 4.48 8.88
CA LEU A 18 3.88 4.37 7.96
C LEU A 18 5.08 5.18 8.46
N LYS A 19 4.87 6.40 8.93
CA LYS A 19 5.91 7.28 9.48
C LYS A 19 6.53 6.71 10.75
N ALA A 20 5.76 6.02 11.59
CA ALA A 20 6.20 5.39 12.82
C ALA A 20 6.85 4.01 12.60
N SER A 21 6.63 3.37 11.45
CA SER A 21 7.21 2.08 11.09
C SER A 21 8.74 2.15 11.08
N SER A 22 9.41 1.01 11.31
CA SER A 22 10.88 0.94 11.25
C SER A 22 11.39 1.39 9.89
N LYS A 23 12.32 2.35 9.89
CA LYS A 23 12.83 3.03 8.67
C LYS A 23 11.74 3.66 7.80
N GLN A 24 10.58 3.97 8.39
CA GLN A 24 9.41 4.52 7.70
C GLN A 24 8.96 3.65 6.52
N THR A 25 9.13 2.33 6.66
CA THR A 25 8.92 1.35 5.60
C THR A 25 7.98 0.26 6.10
N ASN A 26 6.97 -0.09 5.30
CA ASN A 26 6.09 -1.22 5.56
C ASN A 26 5.68 -1.92 4.25
N MET A 27 5.15 -3.13 4.34
CA MET A 27 4.60 -3.86 3.19
C MET A 27 3.23 -3.29 2.80
N TRP A 28 2.91 -3.35 1.51
CA TRP A 28 1.57 -3.05 1.00
C TRP A 28 0.86 -4.34 0.63
N ASP A 29 0.20 -4.94 1.60
CA ASP A 29 -0.51 -6.21 1.49
C ASP A 29 -2.01 -6.02 1.16
N GLY A 30 -2.79 -7.11 1.21
CA GLY A 30 -4.25 -7.06 1.21
C GLY A 30 -4.90 -6.74 -0.14
N VAL A 31 -4.12 -6.53 -1.20
CA VAL A 31 -4.66 -6.28 -2.54
C VAL A 31 -5.26 -7.57 -3.12
N ARG A 32 -6.60 -7.66 -3.13
CA ARG A 32 -7.36 -8.80 -3.70
C ARG A 32 -8.08 -8.49 -5.01
N ASN A 33 -7.83 -7.32 -5.59
CA ASN A 33 -8.34 -6.94 -6.91
C ASN A 33 -7.33 -7.30 -8.02
N TYR A 34 -7.76 -8.05 -9.04
CA TYR A 34 -6.89 -8.50 -10.12
C TYR A 34 -6.24 -7.37 -10.93
N GLN A 35 -6.97 -6.29 -11.22
CA GLN A 35 -6.43 -5.17 -11.99
C GLN A 35 -5.37 -4.42 -11.18
N ALA A 36 -5.65 -4.10 -9.92
CA ALA A 36 -4.70 -3.46 -9.01
C ALA A 36 -3.44 -4.33 -8.81
N ARG A 37 -3.62 -5.63 -8.60
CA ARG A 37 -2.51 -6.59 -8.52
C ARG A 37 -1.64 -6.56 -9.77
N ASN A 38 -2.25 -6.58 -10.96
CA ASN A 38 -1.49 -6.55 -12.21
C ASN A 38 -0.74 -5.22 -12.38
N MET A 39 -1.34 -4.08 -12.02
CA MET A 39 -0.64 -2.79 -12.01
C MET A 39 0.59 -2.82 -11.08
N ILE A 40 0.43 -3.32 -9.85
CA ILE A 40 1.53 -3.44 -8.88
C ILE A 40 2.63 -4.38 -9.38
N ARG A 41 2.27 -5.54 -9.92
CA ARG A 41 3.24 -6.54 -10.40
C ARG A 41 4.00 -6.08 -11.63
N ASP A 42 3.28 -5.56 -12.62
CA ASP A 42 3.83 -5.37 -13.97
C ASP A 42 4.45 -3.98 -14.15
N GLN A 43 3.93 -2.97 -13.45
CA GLN A 43 4.21 -1.56 -13.77
C GLN A 43 4.84 -0.77 -12.63
N VAL A 44 4.52 -1.06 -11.37
CA VAL A 44 5.12 -0.35 -10.22
C VAL A 44 6.60 -0.75 -10.07
N LYS A 45 7.49 0.24 -10.07
CA LYS A 45 8.94 0.01 -9.96
C LYS A 45 9.54 0.68 -8.73
N LYS A 46 10.66 0.13 -8.26
CA LYS A 46 11.43 0.75 -7.18
C LYS A 46 11.79 2.19 -7.56
N GLY A 47 11.54 3.11 -6.63
CA GLY A 47 11.77 4.54 -6.80
C GLY A 47 10.56 5.33 -7.30
N ASP A 48 9.50 4.67 -7.80
CA ASP A 48 8.25 5.36 -8.16
C ASP A 48 7.62 6.04 -6.94
N LEU A 49 6.97 7.18 -7.19
CA LEU A 49 6.25 7.94 -6.17
C LEU A 49 4.78 7.54 -6.14
N VAL A 50 4.22 7.53 -4.94
CA VAL A 50 2.84 7.12 -4.69
C VAL A 50 2.16 8.13 -3.77
N PHE A 51 0.99 8.62 -4.17
CA PHE A 51 0.11 9.33 -3.25
C PHE A 51 -0.54 8.34 -2.28
N PHE A 52 -0.38 8.61 -0.98
CA PHE A 52 -1.08 7.88 0.08
C PHE A 52 -2.46 8.50 0.25
N TYR A 53 -3.51 7.75 -0.07
CA TYR A 53 -4.89 8.21 -0.02
C TYR A 53 -5.62 7.55 1.15
N HIS A 54 -6.15 8.35 2.07
CA HIS A 54 -7.07 7.86 3.10
C HIS A 54 -8.46 7.65 2.50
N SER A 55 -8.95 6.41 2.60
CA SER A 55 -10.30 6.01 2.15
C SER A 55 -11.18 5.58 3.32
N ALA A 56 -12.49 5.45 3.06
CA ALA A 56 -13.49 4.95 4.01
C ALA A 56 -13.44 5.59 5.41
N CYS A 57 -13.18 6.90 5.47
CA CYS A 57 -13.11 7.67 6.70
C CYS A 57 -13.87 8.99 6.54
N ALA A 58 -13.99 9.75 7.65
CA ALA A 58 -14.72 11.02 7.67
C ALA A 58 -14.13 12.07 6.71
N GLU A 59 -12.81 12.08 6.56
CA GLU A 59 -12.07 13.04 5.72
C GLU A 59 -11.21 12.30 4.68
N PRO A 60 -11.81 11.82 3.57
CA PRO A 60 -11.07 11.09 2.56
C PRO A 60 -10.22 12.04 1.68
N GLY A 61 -8.98 11.65 1.39
CA GLY A 61 -8.08 12.52 0.63
C GLY A 61 -6.66 12.00 0.52
N ILE A 62 -5.85 12.70 -0.29
CA ILE A 62 -4.40 12.47 -0.34
C ILE A 62 -3.79 13.13 0.89
N VAL A 63 -3.12 12.35 1.72
CA VAL A 63 -2.52 12.82 2.99
C VAL A 63 -0.99 12.87 2.96
N GLY A 64 -0.38 12.38 1.87
CA GLY A 64 1.05 12.53 1.63
C GLY A 64 1.56 11.73 0.45
N ILE A 65 2.88 11.63 0.37
CA ILE A 65 3.61 10.93 -0.70
C ILE A 65 4.53 9.90 -0.05
N MET A 66 4.57 8.71 -0.63
CA MET A 66 5.52 7.66 -0.30
C MET A 66 6.29 7.22 -1.55
N GLN A 67 7.36 6.46 -1.36
CA GLN A 67 8.19 5.93 -2.43
C GLN A 67 8.23 4.41 -2.36
N VAL A 68 8.17 3.75 -3.51
CA VAL A 68 8.31 2.30 -3.62
C VAL A 68 9.76 1.90 -3.35
N VAL A 69 10.01 1.17 -2.27
CA VAL A 69 11.36 0.72 -1.90
C VAL A 69 11.70 -0.70 -2.38
N LYS A 70 10.69 -1.49 -2.74
CA LYS A 70 10.81 -2.88 -3.23
C LYS A 70 9.70 -3.19 -4.23
N GLU A 71 10.03 -3.90 -5.31
CA GLU A 71 9.06 -4.37 -6.31
C GLU A 71 8.19 -5.51 -5.77
N ALA A 72 7.13 -5.85 -6.50
CA ALA A 72 6.15 -6.85 -6.09
C ALA A 72 6.78 -8.21 -5.74
N TYR A 73 6.24 -8.85 -4.71
CA TYR A 73 6.55 -10.21 -4.27
C TYR A 73 5.25 -10.86 -3.75
N PRO A 74 5.22 -12.20 -3.56
CA PRO A 74 4.03 -12.86 -3.04
C PRO A 74 3.61 -12.29 -1.68
N ASP A 75 2.33 -11.91 -1.56
CA ASP A 75 1.75 -11.42 -0.31
C ASP A 75 1.66 -12.57 0.70
N PRO A 76 2.39 -12.53 1.83
CA PRO A 76 2.39 -13.61 2.81
C PRO A 76 1.03 -13.76 3.51
N THR A 77 0.20 -12.70 3.56
CA THR A 77 -1.11 -12.74 4.22
C THR A 77 -2.09 -13.67 3.51
N ALA A 78 -1.91 -13.90 2.20
CA ALA A 78 -2.73 -14.80 1.40
C ALA A 78 -2.56 -16.29 1.74
N PHE A 79 -1.58 -16.64 2.58
CA PHE A 79 -1.29 -18.03 2.97
C PHE A 79 -1.47 -18.30 4.46
N ASN A 80 -1.87 -17.29 5.26
CA ASN A 80 -2.06 -17.43 6.70
C ASN A 80 -3.55 -17.29 7.08
N PRO A 81 -4.23 -18.38 7.49
CA PRO A 81 -5.65 -18.36 7.87
C PRO A 81 -6.02 -17.43 9.01
N SER A 82 -5.04 -16.96 9.78
CA SER A 82 -5.28 -16.01 10.89
C SER A 82 -5.28 -14.55 10.43
N GLU A 83 -4.85 -14.27 9.19
CA GLU A 83 -4.82 -12.91 8.65
C GLU A 83 -6.17 -12.50 8.09
N LYS A 84 -6.45 -11.20 8.14
CA LYS A 84 -7.67 -10.59 7.59
C LYS A 84 -7.88 -10.91 6.10
N TYR A 85 -6.79 -11.13 5.38
CA TYR A 85 -6.78 -11.24 3.92
C TYR A 85 -6.47 -12.65 3.38
N PHE A 86 -6.61 -13.69 4.20
CA PHE A 86 -6.49 -15.09 3.76
C PHE A 86 -7.45 -15.43 2.61
#